data_AF-A0AAD9ILP8-F1
#
_entry.id   AF-A0AAD9ILP8-F1
#
_cell.length_a   1.000
_cell.length_b   1.000
_cell.length_c   1.000
_cell.angle_alpha   90.00
_cell.angle_beta   90.00
_cell.angle_gamma   90.00
#
_symmetry.space_group_name_H-M   'P 1'
#
loop_
_entity.id
_entity.type
_entity.pdbx_description
1 polymer ?
#
loop_
_entity_poly.entity_id
_entity_poly.type
_entity_poly.pdbx_seq_one_letter_code
_entity_poly.pdbx_strand_id
1 'polypeptide(L)'
;MSNQPDRYEKFVVPEGTKKVAYERNTKIANAGTFIFEREGHTIGNLISTHLHKDPQILFTGYKVPHPLEYQMLIKVQTDGRVTPIAATQNTVTKLSDTVRQIREQFVSEVGKQEVVHDGGPF
;
A
#
# COMPACT_ATOMS: atom_id res chain seq x y z
N MET A 1 -26.95 1.85 24.91
CA MET A 1 -25.77 1.08 24.48
C MET A 1 -25.28 1.68 23.18
N SER A 2 -24.01 2.08 23.08
CA SER A 2 -23.45 2.67 21.86
C SER A 2 -22.97 1.54 20.95
N ASN A 3 -23.51 1.43 19.72
CA ASN A 3 -23.07 0.48 18.70
C ASN A 3 -21.90 1.04 17.86
N GLN A 4 -21.12 1.95 18.44
CA GLN A 4 -20.00 2.57 17.76
C GLN A 4 -18.77 1.66 17.91
N PRO A 5 -18.18 1.18 16.81
CA PRO A 5 -16.94 0.42 16.88
C PRO A 5 -15.79 1.29 17.40
N ASP A 6 -14.82 0.66 18.04
CA ASP A 6 -13.69 1.38 18.61
C ASP A 6 -12.80 1.96 17.50
N ARG A 7 -12.26 3.17 17.73
CA ARG A 7 -11.46 3.86 16.71
C ARG A 7 -10.16 3.11 16.35
N TYR A 8 -9.57 2.39 17.31
CA TYR A 8 -8.31 1.67 17.10
C TYR A 8 -8.47 0.48 16.14
N GLU A 9 -9.69 -0.06 16.01
CA GLU A 9 -9.97 -1.16 15.09
C GLU A 9 -9.63 -0.82 13.64
N LYS A 10 -9.52 0.47 13.28
CA LYS A 10 -9.15 0.91 11.93
C LYS A 10 -7.71 0.57 11.53
N PHE A 11 -6.80 0.51 12.50
CA PHE A 11 -5.35 0.39 12.24
C PHE A 11 -4.67 -0.72 13.05
N VAL A 12 -5.28 -1.18 14.15
CA VAL A 12 -4.74 -2.28 14.96
C VAL A 12 -5.26 -3.61 14.42
N VAL A 13 -4.32 -4.48 14.03
CA VAL A 13 -4.62 -5.85 13.63
C VAL A 13 -4.96 -6.66 14.89
N PRO A 14 -6.12 -7.35 14.94
CA PRO A 14 -6.48 -8.19 16.07
C PRO A 14 -5.47 -9.33 16.28
N GLU A 15 -5.36 -9.80 17.52
CA GLU A 15 -4.51 -10.94 17.85
C GLU A 15 -4.98 -12.20 17.11
N GLY A 16 -4.03 -12.91 16.49
CA GLY A 16 -4.31 -14.11 15.68
C GLY A 16 -4.57 -13.85 14.20
N THR A 17 -4.73 -12.61 13.76
CA THR A 17 -4.94 -12.28 12.33
C THR A 17 -3.63 -11.91 11.64
N LYS A 18 -3.42 -12.39 10.41
CA LYS A 18 -2.27 -11.99 9.59
C LYS A 18 -2.53 -10.64 8.95
N LYS A 19 -1.54 -9.73 9.01
CA LYS A 19 -1.61 -8.42 8.33
C LYS A 19 -1.84 -8.56 6.83
N VAL A 20 -1.21 -9.56 6.21
CA VAL A 20 -1.33 -9.85 4.79
C VAL A 20 -1.57 -11.34 4.58
N ALA A 21 -2.59 -11.67 3.80
CA ALA A 21 -2.84 -13.01 3.29
C ALA A 21 -2.80 -12.99 1.75
N TYR A 22 -2.47 -14.15 1.14
CA TYR A 22 -2.46 -14.31 -0.31
C TYR A 22 -3.32 -15.50 -0.70
N GLU A 23 -4.27 -15.24 -1.60
CA GLU A 23 -5.14 -16.25 -2.17
C GLU A 23 -4.85 -16.39 -3.66
N ARG A 24 -4.36 -17.55 -4.08
CA ARG A 24 -4.13 -17.85 -5.49
C ARG A 24 -5.47 -17.97 -6.22
N ASN A 25 -5.58 -17.34 -7.39
CA ASN A 25 -6.76 -17.52 -8.24
C ASN A 25 -6.71 -18.88 -8.94
N THR A 26 -7.79 -19.67 -8.85
CA THR A 26 -7.88 -20.99 -9.49
C THR A 26 -8.39 -20.93 -10.94
N LYS A 27 -9.09 -19.86 -11.32
CA LYS A 27 -9.71 -19.69 -12.63
C LYS A 27 -8.80 -19.01 -13.64
N ILE A 28 -7.91 -18.13 -13.17
CA ILE A 28 -7.01 -17.32 -14.00
C ILE A 28 -5.57 -17.72 -13.66
N ALA A 29 -4.82 -18.13 -14.67
CA ALA A 29 -3.40 -18.46 -14.52
C ALA A 29 -2.60 -17.22 -14.09
N ASN A 30 -1.57 -17.44 -13.27
CA ASN A 30 -0.65 -16.40 -12.80
C ASN A 30 -1.36 -15.19 -12.16
N ALA A 31 -2.49 -15.43 -11.50
CA ALA A 31 -3.23 -14.41 -10.79
C ALA A 31 -3.45 -14.78 -9.32
N GLY A 32 -3.55 -13.78 -8.47
CA GLY A 32 -3.94 -13.94 -7.07
C GLY A 32 -4.41 -12.65 -6.45
N THR A 33 -4.96 -12.77 -5.26
CA THR A 33 -5.50 -11.66 -4.48
C THR A 33 -4.73 -11.59 -3.16
N PHE A 34 -4.17 -10.43 -2.87
CA PHE A 34 -3.65 -10.10 -1.56
C PHE A 34 -4.74 -9.44 -0.73
N ILE A 35 -4.91 -9.91 0.51
CA ILE A 35 -5.83 -9.35 1.49
C ILE A 35 -4.98 -8.64 2.52
N PHE A 36 -5.14 -7.34 2.67
CA PHE A 36 -4.46 -6.55 3.70
C PHE A 36 -5.47 -6.16 4.78
N GLU A 37 -5.16 -6.55 6.00
CA GLU A 37 -5.92 -6.19 7.19
C GLU A 37 -5.51 -4.81 7.68
N ARG A 38 -6.50 -4.01 8.06
CA ARG A 38 -6.34 -2.67 8.62
C ARG A 38 -5.53 -1.74 7.73
N GLU A 39 -5.78 -1.83 6.42
CA GLU A 39 -5.23 -0.95 5.39
C GLU A 39 -6.35 -0.50 4.46
N GLY A 40 -6.12 0.58 3.73
CA GLY A 40 -7.13 1.16 2.85
C GLY A 40 -6.57 1.85 1.60
N HIS A 41 -7.28 2.86 1.12
CA HIS A 41 -7.00 3.52 -0.15
C HIS A 41 -5.57 4.09 -0.27
N THR A 42 -4.95 4.51 0.83
CA THR A 42 -3.59 5.07 0.83
C THR A 42 -2.59 4.06 0.25
N ILE A 43 -2.46 2.88 0.87
CA ILE A 43 -1.52 1.85 0.41
C ILE A 43 -2.06 1.14 -0.84
N GLY A 44 -3.38 0.91 -0.91
CA GLY A 44 -4.01 0.27 -2.07
C GLY A 44 -3.74 1.01 -3.38
N ASN A 45 -3.98 2.33 -3.40
CA ASN A 45 -3.70 3.13 -4.59
C ASN A 45 -2.21 3.16 -4.90
N LEU A 46 -1.36 3.36 -3.88
CA LEU A 46 0.08 3.43 -4.06
C LEU A 46 0.65 2.15 -4.71
N ILE A 47 0.31 0.99 -4.18
CA ILE A 47 0.80 -0.31 -4.69
C ILE A 47 0.22 -0.60 -6.08
N SER A 48 -1.09 -0.44 -6.28
CA SER A 48 -1.72 -0.72 -7.57
C SER A 48 -1.18 0.15 -8.69
N THR A 49 -1.01 1.46 -8.46
CA THR A 49 -0.43 2.35 -9.47
C THR A 49 1.01 1.96 -9.83
N HIS A 50 1.82 1.53 -8.86
CA HIS A 50 3.21 1.16 -9.14
C HIS A 50 3.32 -0.22 -9.79
N LEU A 51 2.48 -1.17 -9.43
CA LEU A 51 2.38 -2.45 -10.14
C LEU A 51 1.98 -2.25 -11.59
N HIS A 52 1.07 -1.30 -11.87
CA HIS A 52 0.59 -1.06 -13.23
C HIS A 52 1.67 -0.49 -14.16
N LYS A 53 2.74 0.11 -13.59
CA LYS A 53 3.89 0.61 -14.36
C LYS A 53 4.81 -0.51 -14.85
N ASP A 54 4.73 -1.70 -14.26
CA ASP A 54 5.58 -2.83 -14.62
C ASP A 54 5.00 -3.57 -15.85
N PRO A 55 5.74 -3.69 -16.97
CA PRO A 55 5.25 -4.32 -18.19
C PRO A 55 4.95 -5.82 -18.04
N GLN A 56 5.43 -6.47 -16.97
CA GLN A 56 5.13 -7.88 -16.67
C GLN A 56 3.75 -8.08 -16.02
N ILE A 57 3.10 -6.99 -15.61
CA ILE A 57 1.76 -7.00 -14.99
C ILE A 57 0.70 -6.83 -16.09
N LEU A 58 -0.15 -7.85 -16.24
CA LEU A 58 -1.29 -7.80 -17.15
C LEU A 58 -2.49 -7.08 -16.53
N PHE A 59 -2.69 -7.28 -15.23
CA PHE A 59 -3.78 -6.65 -14.50
C PHE A 59 -3.38 -6.38 -13.05
N THR A 60 -3.73 -5.20 -12.57
CA THR A 60 -3.69 -4.87 -11.15
C THR A 60 -4.88 -3.98 -10.81
N GLY A 61 -5.46 -4.21 -9.66
CA GLY A 61 -6.55 -3.37 -9.14
C GLY A 61 -6.77 -3.65 -7.67
N TYR A 62 -7.17 -2.63 -6.94
CA TYR A 62 -7.53 -2.77 -5.54
C TYR A 62 -8.98 -2.36 -5.29
N LYS A 63 -9.57 -2.94 -4.24
CA LYS A 63 -10.88 -2.51 -3.74
C LYS A 63 -10.96 -2.66 -2.22
N VAL A 64 -11.74 -1.79 -1.61
CA VAL A 64 -12.24 -1.96 -0.24
C VAL A 64 -13.64 -2.55 -0.37
N PRO A 65 -13.91 -3.78 0.12
CA PRO A 65 -15.17 -4.48 -0.14
C PRO A 65 -16.35 -3.77 0.52
N HIS A 66 -16.13 -3.22 1.72
CA HIS A 66 -17.13 -2.48 2.47
C HIS A 66 -16.47 -1.42 3.37
N PRO A 67 -17.00 -0.19 3.49
CA PRO A 67 -16.39 0.87 4.32
C PRO A 67 -16.31 0.57 5.82
N LEU A 68 -17.16 -0.33 6.32
CA LEU A 68 -17.16 -0.78 7.72
C LEU A 68 -16.22 -1.96 7.97
N GLU A 69 -15.67 -2.57 6.92
CA GLU A 69 -14.67 -3.62 7.03
C GLU A 69 -13.30 -3.01 6.73
N TYR A 70 -12.42 -2.99 7.73
CA TYR A 70 -11.09 -2.43 7.57
C TYR A 70 -10.14 -3.44 6.91
N GLN A 71 -10.47 -3.84 5.68
CA GLN A 71 -9.65 -4.70 4.83
C GLN A 71 -9.63 -4.16 3.40
N MET A 72 -8.53 -4.38 2.70
CA MET A 72 -8.41 -4.06 1.27
C MET A 72 -7.90 -5.28 0.50
N LEU A 73 -8.42 -5.47 -0.70
CA LEU A 73 -8.04 -6.55 -1.59
C LEU A 73 -7.27 -5.97 -2.78
N ILE A 74 -6.06 -6.46 -3.04
CA ILE A 74 -5.31 -6.16 -4.27
C ILE A 74 -5.27 -7.41 -5.13
N LYS A 75 -5.82 -7.34 -6.33
CA LYS A 75 -5.75 -8.42 -7.31
C LYS A 75 -4.61 -8.13 -8.29
N VAL A 76 -3.76 -9.11 -8.51
CA VAL A 76 -2.59 -9.00 -9.40
C VAL A 76 -2.57 -10.20 -10.35
N GLN A 77 -2.34 -9.93 -11.62
CA GLN A 77 -2.13 -10.92 -12.67
C GLN A 77 -0.88 -10.57 -13.46
N THR A 78 -0.01 -11.57 -13.67
CA THR A 78 1.24 -11.41 -14.39
C THR A 78 1.22 -12.18 -15.71
N ASP A 79 2.17 -11.86 -16.60
CA ASP A 79 2.39 -12.55 -17.87
C ASP A 79 2.95 -13.99 -17.73
N GLY A 80 3.25 -14.41 -16.50
CA GLY A 80 3.81 -15.73 -16.17
C GLY A 80 5.34 -15.80 -16.13
N ARG A 81 6.06 -14.73 -16.52
CA ARG A 81 7.53 -14.66 -16.36
C ARG A 81 7.93 -14.47 -14.90
N VAL A 82 7.07 -13.79 -14.14
CA VAL A 82 7.22 -13.55 -12.70
C VAL A 82 5.95 -13.96 -11.97
N THR A 83 6.07 -14.44 -10.73
CA THR A 83 4.89 -14.76 -9.92
C THR A 83 4.26 -13.46 -9.37
N PRO A 84 2.94 -13.41 -9.13
CA PRO A 84 2.29 -12.25 -8.51
C PRO A 84 2.92 -11.84 -7.17
N ILE A 85 3.40 -12.83 -6.40
CA ILE A 85 4.12 -12.61 -5.14
C ILE A 85 5.44 -11.89 -5.39
N ALA A 86 6.28 -12.42 -6.28
CA ALA A 86 7.57 -11.81 -6.58
C ALA A 86 7.42 -10.40 -7.17
N ALA A 87 6.48 -10.21 -8.10
CA ALA A 87 6.21 -8.90 -8.68
C ALA A 87 5.80 -7.87 -7.61
N THR A 88 4.90 -8.27 -6.71
CA THR A 88 4.44 -7.40 -5.61
C THR A 88 5.55 -7.07 -4.62
N GLN A 89 6.37 -8.06 -4.23
CA GLN A 89 7.53 -7.83 -3.36
C GLN A 89 8.52 -6.86 -3.99
N ASN A 90 8.86 -7.06 -5.28
CA ASN A 90 9.76 -6.17 -6.01
C ASN A 90 9.22 -4.74 -6.08
N THR A 91 7.92 -4.57 -6.33
CA THR A 91 7.28 -3.25 -6.34
C THR A 91 7.33 -2.57 -4.97
N VAL A 92 7.08 -3.30 -3.88
CA VAL A 92 7.15 -2.74 -2.52
C VAL A 92 8.57 -2.30 -2.17
N THR A 93 9.59 -3.09 -2.54
CA THR A 93 11.00 -2.69 -2.35
C THR A 93 11.33 -1.42 -3.13
N LYS A 94 10.98 -1.36 -4.42
CA LYS A 94 11.18 -0.16 -5.26
C LYS A 94 10.46 1.07 -4.69
N LEU A 95 9.26 0.89 -4.15
CA LEU A 95 8.50 1.94 -3.48
C LEU A 95 9.21 2.46 -2.23
N SER A 96 9.72 1.57 -1.39
CA SER A 96 10.49 1.94 -0.19
C SER A 96 11.74 2.76 -0.56
N ASP A 97 12.46 2.35 -1.60
CA ASP A 97 13.62 3.11 -2.10
C ASP A 97 13.22 4.47 -2.65
N THR A 98 12.10 4.56 -3.36
CA THR A 98 11.58 5.82 -3.92
C THR A 98 11.22 6.80 -2.80
N VAL A 99 10.52 6.33 -1.75
CA VAL A 99 10.16 7.15 -0.59
C VAL A 99 11.42 7.60 0.16
N ARG A 100 12.42 6.73 0.29
CA ARG A 100 13.71 7.08 0.90
C ARG A 100 14.43 8.18 0.11
N GLN A 101 14.50 8.07 -1.21
CA GLN A 101 15.11 9.08 -2.08
C GLN A 101 14.39 10.43 -1.98
N ILE A 102 13.05 10.43 -2.00
CA ILE A 102 12.25 11.66 -1.83
C ILE A 102 12.56 12.30 -0.48
N ARG A 103 12.62 11.51 0.59
CA ARG A 103 12.95 12.00 1.93
C ARG A 103 14.35 12.62 1.99
N GLU A 104 15.36 11.95 1.43
CA GLU A 104 16.74 12.44 1.39
C GLU A 104 16.83 13.76 0.62
N GLN A 105 16.20 13.86 -0.55
CA GLN A 105 16.12 15.09 -1.34
C GLN A 105 15.40 16.20 -0.58
N PHE A 106 14.26 15.90 0.03
CA PHE A 106 13.50 16.87 0.80
C PHE A 106 14.32 17.45 1.96
N VAL A 107 14.98 16.59 2.76
CA VAL A 107 15.83 17.04 3.89
C VAL A 107 17.01 17.87 3.39
N SER A 108 17.63 17.48 2.29
CA SER A 108 18.73 18.23 1.67
C SER A 108 18.30 19.64 1.24
N GLU A 109 17.16 19.76 0.54
CA GLU A 109 16.67 21.06 0.07
C GLU A 109 16.17 21.95 1.21
N VAL A 110 15.49 21.38 2.21
CA VAL A 110 15.07 22.12 3.40
C VAL A 110 16.28 22.63 4.19
N GLY A 111 17.35 21.84 4.30
CA GLY A 111 18.57 22.25 4.99
C GLY A 111 19.33 23.39 4.31
N LYS A 112 19.09 23.65 3.01
CA LYS A 112 19.69 24.78 2.27
C LYS A 112 18.91 26.08 2.46
N GLN A 113 17.67 26.02 2.91
CA GLN A 113 16.87 27.21 3.17
C GLN A 113 17.27 27.78 4.53
N GLU A 114 17.70 29.04 4.58
CA GLU A 114 17.77 29.75 5.86
C GLU A 114 16.35 29.88 6.40
N VAL A 115 16.14 29.44 7.64
CA VAL A 115 14.87 29.70 8.33
C VAL A 115 14.79 31.20 8.55
N VAL A 116 14.16 31.90 7.60
CA VAL A 116 13.73 33.28 7.82
C VAL A 116 12.61 33.20 8.85
N HIS A 117 13.00 33.19 10.12
CA HIS A 117 12.09 33.45 11.20
C HIS A 117 11.77 34.94 11.12
N ASP A 118 10.71 35.29 10.39
CA ASP A 118 10.06 36.59 10.56
C ASP A 118 9.57 36.62 12.00
N GLY A 119 10.40 37.17 12.88
CA GLY A 119 10.10 37.43 14.28
C GLY A 119 9.00 38.47 14.37
N GLY A 120 7.77 38.04 14.09
CA GLY A 120 6.56 38.76 14.44
C GLY A 120 6.30 38.62 15.95
N PRO A 121 5.91 39.70 16.65
CA PRO A 121 5.74 39.69 18.09
C PRO A 121 4.40 39.04 18.46
N PHE A 122 4.30 37.71 18.41
CA PHE A 122 3.20 36.96 19.02
C PHE A 122 3.71 35.67 19.65
#